data_AF-A0A4Q3R2U1-F1
#
_entry.id   AF-A0A4Q3R2U1-F1
#
_cell.length_a   1.000
_cell.length_b   1.000
_cell.length_c   1.000
_cell.angle_alpha   90.00
_cell.angle_beta   90.00
_cell.angle_gamma   90.00
#
_symmetry.space_group_name_H-M   'P 1'
#
loop_
_entity.id
_entity.type
_entity.pdbx_description
1 polymer ?
#
loop_
_entity_poly.entity_id
_entity_poly.type
_entity_poly.pdbx_seq_one_letter_code
_entity_poly.pdbx_strand_id
1 'polypeptide(L)'
;MRTKKFRLQLLLTFLLSLGALNNVHAQDNTYPFTYINPSAQTFTVPSGTSYLVLIKAYGAGGNGSKLTSSGAAGGGGGGGAYSSSTVLLASGTYKIYIGKGGDGNVGSPSDGGDTYITNNAGTVTYVLAKGGKSAANNSAAGVAA
;
A
#
# COMPACT_ATOMS: atom_id res chain seq x y z
N MET A 1 -18.20 -54.64 -31.04
CA MET A 1 -18.65 -53.76 -29.92
C MET A 1 -17.56 -52.94 -29.24
N ARG A 2 -16.26 -53.11 -29.57
CA ARG A 2 -15.11 -52.45 -28.92
C ARG A 2 -14.87 -50.99 -29.34
N THR A 3 -15.30 -50.59 -30.54
CA THR A 3 -15.03 -49.27 -31.12
C THR A 3 -15.95 -48.15 -30.60
N LYS A 4 -17.19 -48.46 -30.19
CA LYS A 4 -18.13 -47.48 -29.62
C LYS A 4 -17.69 -47.01 -28.23
N LYS A 5 -17.16 -47.92 -27.40
CA LYS A 5 -16.64 -47.59 -26.05
C LYS A 5 -15.39 -46.70 -26.14
N PHE A 6 -14.48 -46.99 -27.07
CA PHE A 6 -13.27 -46.19 -27.29
C PHE A 6 -13.57 -44.76 -27.76
N ARG A 7 -14.54 -44.59 -28.68
CA ARG A 7 -14.96 -43.25 -29.17
C ARG A 7 -15.69 -42.43 -28.10
N LEU A 8 -16.51 -43.06 -27.27
CA LEU A 8 -17.22 -42.39 -26.18
C LEU A 8 -16.26 -41.95 -25.07
N GLN A 9 -15.24 -42.77 -24.78
CA GLN A 9 -14.24 -42.45 -23.76
C GLN A 9 -13.32 -41.31 -24.20
N LEU A 10 -12.93 -41.27 -25.48
CA LEU A 10 -12.16 -40.17 -26.06
C LEU A 10 -12.94 -38.84 -26.07
N LEU A 11 -14.24 -38.89 -26.39
CA LEU A 11 -15.12 -37.72 -26.38
C LEU A 11 -15.32 -37.17 -24.96
N LEU A 12 -15.46 -38.06 -23.98
CA LEU A 12 -15.65 -37.68 -22.58
C LEU A 12 -14.39 -37.04 -21.99
N THR A 13 -13.20 -37.55 -22.32
CA THR A 13 -11.92 -36.94 -21.90
C THR A 13 -11.69 -35.58 -22.57
N PHE A 14 -12.11 -35.41 -23.82
CA PHE A 14 -12.00 -34.12 -24.52
C PHE A 14 -12.93 -33.07 -23.89
N LEU A 15 -14.18 -33.42 -23.59
CA LEU A 15 -15.14 -32.53 -22.90
C LEU A 15 -14.68 -32.15 -21.49
N LEU A 16 -14.08 -33.08 -20.72
CA LEU A 16 -13.48 -32.74 -19.43
C LEU A 16 -12.29 -31.78 -19.56
N SER A 17 -11.46 -31.95 -20.61
CA SER A 17 -10.32 -31.06 -20.85
C SER A 17 -10.73 -29.65 -21.28
N LEU A 18 -11.85 -29.48 -21.99
CA LEU A 18 -12.43 -28.17 -22.33
C LEU A 18 -12.96 -27.43 -21.08
N GLY A 19 -13.48 -28.14 -20.08
CA GLY A 19 -13.92 -27.56 -18.81
C GLY A 19 -12.77 -27.13 -17.89
N ALA A 20 -11.56 -27.67 -18.09
CA ALA A 20 -10.35 -27.30 -17.36
C ALA A 20 -9.63 -26.07 -17.93
N LEU A 21 -10.11 -25.49 -19.05
CA LEU A 21 -9.58 -24.26 -19.65
C LEU A 21 -10.11 -22.98 -18.99
N ASN A 22 -10.87 -23.11 -17.91
CA ASN A 22 -11.19 -21.96 -17.06
C ASN A 22 -9.92 -21.56 -16.32
N ASN A 23 -9.21 -20.61 -16.90
CA ASN A 23 -8.10 -19.88 -16.30
C ASN A 23 -8.53 -19.22 -14.98
N VAL A 24 -8.63 -19.98 -13.90
CA VAL A 24 -8.67 -19.45 -12.54
C VAL A 24 -7.25 -19.01 -12.22
N HIS A 25 -6.85 -17.88 -12.77
CA HIS A 25 -5.59 -17.25 -12.37
C HIS A 25 -5.80 -16.62 -11.00
N ALA A 26 -5.35 -17.30 -9.94
CA ALA A 26 -5.12 -16.69 -8.63
C ALA A 26 -3.82 -15.86 -8.64
N GLN A 27 -3.59 -15.11 -9.73
CA GLN A 27 -2.38 -14.32 -9.88
C GLN A 27 -2.51 -13.05 -9.03
N ASP A 28 -1.56 -12.86 -8.11
CA ASP A 28 -1.49 -11.67 -7.28
C ASP A 28 -0.88 -10.53 -8.09
N ASN A 29 -1.68 -9.50 -8.36
CA ASN A 29 -1.18 -8.25 -8.92
C ASN A 29 -0.76 -7.31 -7.79
N THR A 30 0.49 -6.84 -7.82
CA THR A 30 0.99 -5.84 -6.86
C THR A 30 1.10 -4.48 -7.54
N TYR A 31 0.50 -3.45 -6.92
CA TYR A 31 0.52 -2.07 -7.39
C TYR A 31 1.28 -1.19 -6.39
N PRO A 32 2.55 -0.83 -6.65
CA PRO A 32 3.29 0.06 -5.75
C PRO A 32 2.84 1.50 -5.93
N PHE A 33 2.64 2.20 -4.81
CA PHE A 33 2.36 3.62 -4.74
C PHE A 33 3.43 4.29 -3.88
N THR A 34 3.95 5.43 -4.33
CA THR A 34 5.04 6.15 -3.68
C THR A 34 4.69 7.62 -3.63
N TYR A 35 5.33 8.36 -2.71
CA TYR A 35 5.05 9.79 -2.56
C TYR A 35 5.23 10.56 -3.86
N ILE A 36 4.19 11.32 -4.26
CA ILE A 36 4.24 12.31 -5.34
C ILE A 36 3.80 13.65 -4.73
N ASN A 37 4.73 14.60 -4.72
CA ASN A 37 4.55 15.91 -4.11
C ASN A 37 3.48 16.76 -4.83
N PRO A 38 2.58 17.42 -4.09
CA PRO A 38 1.72 16.92 -3.02
C PRO A 38 0.38 16.54 -3.64
N SER A 39 0.22 15.29 -4.08
CA SER A 39 -1.00 14.84 -4.75
C SER A 39 -1.39 13.44 -4.28
N ALA A 40 -2.70 13.24 -4.10
CA ALA A 40 -3.23 11.90 -3.95
C ALA A 40 -3.07 11.13 -5.26
N GLN A 41 -2.66 9.88 -5.16
CA GLN A 41 -2.74 8.93 -6.27
C GLN A 41 -4.12 8.27 -6.26
N THR A 42 -4.49 7.60 -7.35
CA THR A 42 -5.79 6.94 -7.45
C THR A 42 -5.65 5.47 -7.84
N PHE A 43 -6.56 4.67 -7.32
CA PHE A 43 -6.78 3.28 -7.73
C PHE A 43 -8.24 3.13 -8.15
N THR A 44 -8.49 2.49 -9.29
CA THR A 44 -9.84 2.32 -9.82
C THR A 44 -10.18 0.86 -9.96
N VAL A 45 -11.27 0.44 -9.32
CA VAL A 45 -11.90 -0.85 -9.56
C VAL A 45 -12.89 -0.68 -10.71
N PRO A 46 -12.76 -1.45 -11.82
CA PRO A 46 -13.66 -1.35 -12.96
C PRO A 46 -15.14 -1.51 -12.58
N SER A 47 -16.02 -0.93 -13.38
CA SER A 47 -17.47 -1.05 -13.20
C SER A 47 -17.92 -2.51 -13.23
N GLY A 48 -18.94 -2.83 -12.43
CA GLY A 48 -19.53 -4.18 -12.39
C GLY A 48 -18.66 -5.26 -11.73
N THR A 49 -17.50 -4.89 -11.16
CA THR A 49 -16.60 -5.84 -10.48
C THR A 49 -16.30 -5.37 -9.06
N SER A 50 -15.89 -6.31 -8.19
CA SER A 50 -15.32 -6.02 -6.87
C SER A 50 -13.99 -6.75 -6.72
N TYR A 51 -13.03 -6.12 -6.06
CA TYR A 51 -11.71 -6.73 -5.80
C TYR A 51 -11.53 -6.97 -4.31
N LEU A 52 -11.15 -8.19 -3.94
CA LEU A 52 -10.61 -8.48 -2.61
C LEU A 52 -9.13 -8.12 -2.64
N VAL A 53 -8.73 -7.10 -1.89
CA VAL A 53 -7.35 -6.57 -1.93
C VAL A 53 -6.72 -6.56 -0.55
N LEU A 54 -5.44 -6.91 -0.49
CA LEU A 54 -4.59 -6.68 0.67
C LEU A 54 -3.90 -5.33 0.53
N ILE A 55 -4.27 -4.38 1.38
CA ILE A 55 -3.65 -3.06 1.44
C ILE A 55 -2.51 -3.13 2.47
N LYS A 56 -1.33 -2.65 2.08
CA LYS A 56 -0.16 -2.47 2.95
C LYS A 56 0.27 -1.01 2.89
N ALA A 57 0.12 -0.30 4.02
CA ALA A 57 0.47 1.11 4.13
C ALA A 57 1.65 1.28 5.09
N TYR A 58 2.56 2.17 4.72
CA TYR A 58 3.71 2.57 5.52
C TYR A 58 3.68 4.09 5.66
N GLY A 59 3.61 4.59 6.89
CA GLY A 59 3.77 6.02 7.15
C GLY A 59 5.18 6.47 6.79
N ALA A 60 5.35 7.76 6.52
CA ALA A 60 6.68 8.29 6.23
C ALA A 60 7.49 8.46 7.51
N GLY A 61 8.82 8.35 7.43
CA GLY A 61 9.71 8.63 8.57
C GLY A 61 9.81 10.12 8.89
N GLY A 62 10.05 10.43 10.16
CA GLY A 62 10.44 11.75 10.62
C GLY A 62 11.91 12.05 10.31
N ASN A 63 12.28 13.32 10.43
CA ASN A 63 13.64 13.79 10.25
C ASN A 63 14.49 13.59 11.52
N GLY A 64 15.80 13.42 11.32
CA GLY A 64 16.76 13.52 12.42
C GLY A 64 16.95 14.95 12.91
N SER A 65 17.71 15.08 13.99
CA SER A 65 18.06 16.36 14.57
C SER A 65 19.06 17.08 13.66
N LYS A 66 18.74 18.30 13.25
CA LYS A 66 19.71 19.17 12.59
C LYS A 66 20.48 19.95 13.63
N LEU A 67 21.80 19.85 13.55
CA LEU A 67 22.71 20.50 14.47
C LEU A 67 23.25 21.80 13.87
N THR A 68 23.35 22.83 14.71
CA THR A 68 24.03 24.09 14.37
C THR A 68 25.48 24.13 14.84
N SER A 69 25.88 23.22 15.73
CA SER A 69 27.25 23.11 16.25
C SER A 69 28.07 22.04 15.51
N SER A 70 29.31 22.38 15.16
CA SER A 70 30.30 21.44 14.60
C SER A 70 30.68 20.35 15.62
N GLY A 71 30.82 19.11 15.17
CA GLY A 71 31.34 17.99 15.97
C GLY A 71 30.36 17.30 16.92
N ALA A 72 29.09 17.71 16.94
CA ALA A 72 28.05 17.04 17.72
C ALA A 72 27.33 15.94 16.91
N ALA A 73 26.74 14.97 17.59
CA ALA A 73 25.85 13.96 17.00
C ALA A 73 24.39 14.28 17.35
N GLY A 74 23.52 14.30 16.35
CA GLY A 74 22.10 14.56 16.51
C GLY A 74 21.31 13.26 16.72
N GLY A 75 20.18 13.35 17.41
CA GLY A 75 19.23 12.25 17.55
C GLY A 75 18.56 11.89 16.21
N GLY A 76 18.24 10.62 16.01
CA GLY A 76 17.50 10.16 14.82
C GLY A 76 16.01 10.47 14.88
N GLY A 77 15.37 10.62 13.71
CA GLY A 77 13.93 10.70 13.57
C GLY A 77 13.27 9.32 13.74
N GLY A 78 12.01 9.31 14.13
CA GLY A 78 11.19 8.11 14.24
C GLY A 78 10.81 7.54 12.88
N GLY A 79 10.76 6.22 12.76
CA GLY A 79 10.22 5.54 11.59
C GLY A 79 8.70 5.71 11.48
N GLY A 80 8.14 5.58 10.28
CA GLY A 80 6.68 5.55 10.12
C GLY A 80 6.09 4.19 10.52
N ALA A 81 4.84 4.20 10.96
CA ALA A 81 4.11 2.99 11.32
C ALA A 81 3.75 2.15 10.09
N TYR A 82 3.50 0.86 10.31
CA TYR A 82 2.91 -0.04 9.32
C TYR A 82 1.45 -0.34 9.68
N SER A 83 0.58 -0.38 8.68
CA SER A 83 -0.78 -0.88 8.84
C SER A 83 -1.20 -1.65 7.59
N SER A 84 -1.97 -2.72 7.78
CA SER A 84 -2.53 -3.50 6.68
C SER A 84 -3.93 -3.97 6.94
N SER A 85 -4.72 -4.10 5.88
CA SER A 85 -6.06 -4.64 5.94
C SER A 85 -6.43 -5.32 4.63
N THR A 86 -7.18 -6.42 4.73
CA THR A 86 -7.80 -7.07 3.57
C THR A 86 -9.23 -6.56 3.46
N VAL A 87 -9.55 -5.92 2.34
CA VAL A 87 -10.85 -5.25 2.12
C VAL A 87 -11.45 -5.65 0.79
N LEU A 88 -12.78 -5.75 0.74
CA LEU A 88 -13.53 -5.89 -0.50
C LEU A 88 -13.85 -4.50 -1.03
N LEU A 89 -13.19 -4.10 -2.12
CA LEU A 89 -13.43 -2.84 -2.80
C LEU A 89 -14.47 -3.04 -3.90
N ALA A 90 -15.59 -2.31 -3.80
CA ALA A 90 -16.58 -2.23 -4.87
C ALA A 90 -16.06 -1.39 -6.04
N SER A 91 -16.74 -1.46 -7.18
CA SER A 91 -16.44 -0.63 -8.35
C SER A 91 -16.41 0.86 -7.99
N GLY A 92 -15.38 1.57 -8.46
CA GLY A 92 -15.20 2.99 -8.20
C GLY A 92 -13.73 3.39 -8.05
N THR A 93 -13.52 4.67 -7.72
CA THR A 93 -12.20 5.26 -7.51
C THR A 93 -11.89 5.41 -6.02
N TYR A 94 -10.66 5.11 -5.67
CA TYR A 94 -10.10 5.20 -4.33
C TYR A 94 -8.92 6.17 -4.36
N LYS A 95 -8.81 7.01 -3.34
CA LYS A 95 -7.72 7.98 -3.19
C LYS A 95 -6.67 7.39 -2.26
N ILE A 96 -5.42 7.48 -2.69
CA ILE A 96 -4.25 6.97 -1.99
C ILE A 96 -3.38 8.16 -1.65
N TYR A 97 -3.24 8.41 -0.36
CA TYR A 97 -2.39 9.46 0.18
C TYR A 97 -1.14 8.80 0.74
N ILE A 98 0.02 9.19 0.22
CA ILE A 98 1.31 8.73 0.71
C ILE A 98 1.93 9.85 1.55
N GLY A 99 2.40 9.52 2.74
CA GLY A 99 3.08 10.45 3.62
C GLY A 99 4.35 11.02 2.97
N LYS A 100 4.59 12.32 3.14
CA LYS A 100 5.88 12.95 2.86
C LYS A 100 6.84 12.66 4.01
N GLY A 101 8.11 12.36 3.73
CA GLY A 101 9.13 12.31 4.79
C GLY A 101 9.30 13.65 5.50
N GLY A 102 9.58 13.60 6.80
CA GLY A 102 9.81 14.78 7.61
C GLY A 102 10.98 15.62 7.07
N ASP A 103 10.84 16.94 7.12
CA ASP A 103 11.91 17.88 6.75
C ASP A 103 12.65 18.44 7.97
N GLY A 104 13.97 18.55 7.83
CA GLY A 104 14.89 18.93 8.90
C GLY A 104 15.18 20.42 8.92
N ASN A 105 14.19 21.28 8.67
CA ASN A 105 14.42 22.72 8.68
C ASN A 105 14.80 23.17 10.10
N VAL A 106 15.91 23.91 10.21
CA VAL A 106 16.38 24.44 11.50
C VAL A 106 15.31 25.38 12.04
N GLY A 107 14.84 25.11 13.26
CA GLY A 107 13.76 25.84 13.94
C GLY A 107 12.35 25.26 13.75
N SER A 108 12.10 24.47 12.69
CA SER A 108 10.77 23.93 12.39
C SER A 108 10.89 22.53 11.79
N PRO A 109 11.31 21.51 12.57
CA PRO A 109 11.30 20.14 12.09
C PRO A 109 9.85 19.70 11.86
N SER A 110 9.55 19.11 10.70
CA SER A 110 8.22 18.54 10.43
C SER A 110 8.25 17.02 10.55
N ASP A 111 7.22 16.45 11.16
CA ASP A 111 7.02 15.01 11.24
C ASP A 111 6.82 14.38 9.84
N GLY A 112 7.03 13.07 9.76
CA GLY A 112 6.59 12.30 8.61
C GLY A 112 5.06 12.36 8.45
N GLY A 113 4.59 12.40 7.21
CA GLY A 113 3.17 12.37 6.89
C GLY A 113 2.55 10.98 7.04
N ASP A 114 1.25 10.96 7.29
CA ASP A 114 0.44 9.74 7.32
C ASP A 114 0.22 9.19 5.90
N THR A 115 0.21 7.86 5.79
CA THR A 115 -0.19 7.15 4.57
C THR A 115 -1.54 6.50 4.79
N TYR A 116 -2.52 6.79 3.94
CA TYR A 116 -3.88 6.27 4.08
C TYR A 116 -4.62 6.18 2.77
N ILE A 117 -5.65 5.34 2.76
CA ILE A 117 -6.49 5.09 1.59
C ILE A 117 -7.94 5.36 1.94
N THR A 118 -8.62 6.14 1.09
CA THR A 118 -10.03 6.46 1.26
C THR A 118 -10.85 6.12 0.03
N ASN A 119 -12.18 6.10 0.20
CA ASN A 119 -13.06 6.20 -0.95
C ASN A 119 -12.91 7.57 -1.65
N ASN A 120 -13.45 7.72 -2.85
CA ASN A 120 -13.34 8.98 -3.60
C ASN A 120 -13.85 10.22 -2.82
N ALA A 121 -14.88 10.04 -2.00
CA ALA A 121 -15.46 11.09 -1.17
C ALA A 121 -14.62 11.46 0.07
N GLY A 122 -13.63 10.64 0.44
CA GLY A 122 -12.79 10.88 1.63
C GLY A 122 -13.48 10.57 2.96
N THR A 123 -14.67 9.99 2.96
CA THR A 123 -15.48 9.74 4.17
C THR A 123 -15.13 8.42 4.85
N VAL A 124 -14.61 7.45 4.09
CA VAL A 124 -14.24 6.13 4.61
C VAL A 124 -12.75 5.94 4.46
N THR A 125 -12.06 5.64 5.55
CA THR A 125 -10.63 5.28 5.58
C THR A 125 -10.48 3.77 5.74
N TYR A 126 -9.84 3.12 4.77
CA TYR A 126 -9.66 1.66 4.77
C TYR A 126 -8.44 1.23 5.58
N VAL A 127 -7.35 1.99 5.48
CA VAL A 127 -6.10 1.78 6.20
C VAL A 127 -5.47 3.13 6.49
N LEU A 128 -4.88 3.27 7.67
CA LEU A 128 -4.13 4.44 8.09
C LEU A 128 -2.83 3.98 8.77
N ALA A 129 -1.70 4.40 8.22
CA ALA A 129 -0.38 4.22 8.79
C ALA A 129 0.17 5.60 9.17
N LYS A 130 0.43 5.81 10.47
CA LYS A 130 0.90 7.09 10.98
C LYS A 130 2.34 7.37 10.58
N GLY A 131 2.63 8.62 10.26
CA GLY A 131 3.99 9.09 10.03
C GLY A 131 4.79 9.19 11.33
N GLY A 132 6.11 9.02 11.22
CA GLY A 132 7.04 9.04 12.33
C GLY A 132 7.37 10.45 12.80
N LYS A 133 7.73 10.58 14.07
CA LYS A 133 8.07 11.87 14.69
C LYS A 133 9.46 12.36 14.34
N SER A 134 9.61 13.67 14.18
CA SER A 134 10.91 14.29 13.96
C SER A 134 11.62 14.61 15.26
N ALA A 135 12.94 14.43 15.27
CA ALA A 135 13.77 14.85 16.39
C ALA A 135 13.87 16.36 16.48
N ALA A 136 13.89 16.88 17.71
CA ALA A 136 14.13 18.29 17.96
C ALA A 136 15.52 18.69 17.48
N ASN A 137 15.64 19.88 16.90
CA ASN A 137 16.93 20.44 16.50
C ASN A 137 17.84 20.63 17.72
N ASN A 138 19.15 20.49 17.51
CA ASN A 138 20.15 20.58 18.57
C ASN A 138 19.93 19.59 19.74
N SER A 139 19.21 18.50 19.49
CA SER A 139 19.03 17.41 20.45
C SER A 139 19.84 16.19 20.04
N ALA A 140 20.45 15.52 21.03
CA ALA A 140 21.04 14.20 20.88
C ALA A 140 20.00 13.08 21.11
N ALA A 141 18.82 13.40 21.66
CA ALA A 141 17.77 12.42 21.89
C ALA A 141 17.06 12.08 20.57
N GLY A 142 17.02 10.79 20.23
CA GLY A 142 16.19 10.28 19.15
C GLY A 142 14.72 10.24 19.54
N VAL A 143 13.85 10.05 18.54
CA VAL A 143 12.41 9.94 18.75
C VAL A 143 11.90 8.59 18.27
N ALA A 144 10.93 8.03 18.98
CA ALA A 144 10.28 6.79 18.61
C ALA A 144 9.34 6.96 17.40
N ALA A 145 8.95 5.82 16.82
CA ALA A 145 7.89 5.72 15.82
C ALA A 145 6.51 6.07 16.41
#